data_AF-A0A924QCY7-F1
#
_entry.id   AF-A0A924QCY7-F1
#
_cell.length_a   1.000
_cell.length_b   1.000
_cell.length_c   1.000
_cell.angle_alpha   90.00
_cell.angle_beta   90.00
_cell.angle_gamma   90.00
#
_symmetry.space_group_name_H-M   'P 1'
#
loop_
_entity.id
_entity.type
_entity.pdbx_description
1 polymer ?
#
loop_
_entity_poly.entity_id
_entity_poly.type
_entity_poly.pdbx_seq_one_letter_code
_entity_poly.pdbx_strand_id
1 'polypeptide(L)' 'RMPLAIVKKQVSDLPFNFKLDDSTAMSPQMKLSNFADVVVGARISKSGQATPTSGDFTGQSAPLKSSSSAVSLMIDSVQP' A
#
# COMPACT_ATOMS: atom_id res chain seq x y z
N ARG A 1 10.87 4.63 2.68
CA ARG A 1 9.87 5.00 3.72
C ARG A 1 9.25 3.71 4.22
N MET A 2 9.15 3.51 5.54
CA MET A 2 8.49 2.33 6.11
C MET A 2 6.97 2.52 6.06
N PRO A 3 6.20 1.51 5.59
CA PRO A 3 4.74 1.59 5.62
C PRO A 3 4.21 1.35 7.03
N LEU A 4 3.03 1.90 7.33
CA LEU A 4 2.33 1.67 8.61
C LEU A 4 1.68 0.29 8.65
N ALA A 5 1.06 -0.09 7.53
CA ALA A 5 0.39 -1.36 7.32
C ALA A 5 0.71 -1.87 5.92
N ILE A 6 0.74 -3.19 5.75
CA ILE A 6 1.06 -3.81 4.46
C ILE A 6 0.25 -5.08 4.24
N VAL A 7 -0.21 -5.26 3.01
CA VAL A 7 -0.78 -6.52 2.52
C VAL A 7 0.00 -6.93 1.29
N LYS A 8 0.43 -8.19 1.25
CA LYS A 8 1.15 -8.77 0.11
C LYS A 8 0.23 -9.75 -0.62
N LYS A 9 0.16 -9.63 -1.94
CA LYS A 9 -0.63 -10.50 -2.85
C LYS A 9 0.21 -10.88 -4.06
N GLN A 10 -0.25 -11.87 -4.82
CA GLN A 10 0.39 -12.22 -6.09
C GLN A 10 -0.12 -11.29 -7.18
N VAL A 11 0.73 -10.96 -8.15
CA VAL A 11 0.37 -10.09 -9.28
C VAL A 11 -0.76 -10.71 -10.12
N SER A 12 -0.82 -12.04 -10.19
CA SER A 12 -1.89 -12.81 -10.82
C SER A 12 -3.27 -12.57 -10.22
N ASP A 13 -3.35 -12.02 -9.00
CA ASP A 13 -4.61 -11.76 -8.32
C ASP A 13 -5.25 -10.44 -8.76
N LEU A 14 -4.58 -9.63 -9.59
CA LEU A 14 -5.12 -8.34 -10.04
C LEU A 14 -6.26 -8.53 -11.06
N PRO A 15 -7.34 -7.71 -10.98
CA PRO A 15 -7.65 -6.75 -9.90
C PRO A 15 -8.16 -7.46 -8.64
N PHE A 16 -7.74 -6.99 -7.46
CA PHE A 16 -8.23 -7.50 -6.18
C PHE A 16 -8.66 -6.39 -5.22
N ASN A 17 -9.54 -6.75 -4.30
CA ASN A 17 -9.94 -5.88 -3.19
C ASN A 17 -8.97 -6.03 -2.02
N PHE A 18 -8.52 -4.91 -1.44
CA PHE A 18 -7.64 -4.89 -0.28
C PHE A 18 -8.35 -4.32 0.95
N LYS A 19 -7.83 -4.67 2.12
CA LYS A 19 -8.21 -4.07 3.40
C LYS A 19 -6.93 -3.73 4.16
N LEU A 20 -6.82 -2.50 4.62
CA LEU A 20 -5.77 -2.06 5.53
C LEU A 20 -6.45 -1.62 6.82
N ASP A 21 -6.11 -2.27 7.91
CA ASP A 21 -6.59 -1.96 9.26
C ASP A 21 -5.47 -2.20 10.29
N ASP A 22 -5.77 -2.02 11.57
CA ASP A 22 -4.79 -2.19 12.65
C ASP A 22 -4.23 -3.62 12.75
N SER A 23 -4.92 -4.64 12.25
CA SER A 23 -4.41 -6.01 12.20
C SER A 23 -3.33 -6.20 11.13
N THR A 24 -3.32 -5.33 10.13
CA THR A 24 -2.30 -5.29 9.07
C THR A 24 -1.14 -4.34 9.39
N ALA A 25 -1.14 -3.73 10.57
CA ALA A 25 -0.09 -2.83 11.02
C ALA A 25 1.24 -3.60 11.21
N MET A 26 2.36 -2.99 10.81
CA MET A 26 3.69 -3.60 10.96
C MET A 26 4.15 -3.67 12.43
N SER A 27 3.58 -2.85 13.31
CA SER A 27 3.89 -2.81 14.74
C SER A 27 2.63 -2.45 15.53
N PRO A 28 2.42 -3.03 16.73
CA PRO A 28 1.29 -2.70 17.61
C PRO A 28 1.23 -1.22 18.03
N GLN A 29 2.37 -0.52 18.02
CA GLN A 29 2.48 0.89 18.37
C GLN A 29 2.18 1.82 17.18
N MET A 30 2.31 1.34 15.94
CA MET A 30 2.09 2.12 14.71
C MET A 30 0.81 1.68 13.98
N LYS A 31 -0.31 1.72 14.70
CA LYS A 31 -1.64 1.40 14.16
C LYS A 31 -2.10 2.43 13.14
N LEU A 32 -2.84 1.99 12.13
CA LEU A 32 -3.40 2.87 11.11
C LEU A 32 -4.37 3.89 11.73
N SER A 33 -5.13 3.45 12.76
CA SER A 33 -6.06 4.28 13.52
C SER A 33 -5.41 5.50 14.20
N ASN A 34 -4.11 5.45 14.47
CA ASN A 34 -3.39 6.53 15.16
C ASN A 34 -3.09 7.73 14.24
N PHE A 35 -3.33 7.59 12.94
CA PHE A 35 -3.04 8.61 11.94
C PHE A 35 -4.34 9.10 11.30
N ALA A 36 -4.56 10.41 11.29
CA ALA A 36 -5.78 11.00 10.73
C ALA A 36 -5.78 10.93 9.19
N ASP A 37 -4.62 11.17 8.59
CA ASP A 37 -4.42 11.20 7.14
C ASP A 37 -3.35 10.19 6.76
N VAL A 38 -3.62 9.43 5.70
CA VAL A 38 -2.78 8.35 5.20
C VAL A 38 -2.68 8.43 3.68
N VAL A 39 -1.61 7.86 3.14
CA VAL A 39 -1.41 7.69 1.71
C VAL A 39 -1.33 6.21 1.42
N VAL A 40 -2.15 5.72 0.49
CA VAL A 40 -2.12 4.32 0.07
C VAL A 40 -1.18 4.22 -1.12
N GLY A 41 -0.14 3.40 -0.99
CA GLY A 41 0.78 3.07 -2.06
C GLY A 41 0.66 1.59 -2.44
N ALA A 42 0.70 1.31 -3.74
CA ALA A 42 0.84 -0.03 -4.27
C ALA A 42 2.16 -0.14 -5.06
N ARG A 43 2.79 -1.31 -4.95
CA ARG A 43 3.99 -1.65 -5.71
C ARG A 43 3.91 -3.08 -6.21
N ILE A 44 4.24 -3.27 -7.49
CA ILE A 44 4.56 -4.56 -8.08
C ILE A 44 6.07 -4.64 -8.18
N SER A 45 6.67 -5.55 -7.41
CA SER A 45 8.09 -5.86 -7.52
C SER A 45 8.30 -7.29 -8.00
N LYS A 46 9.07 -7.45 -9.07
CA LYS A 46 9.47 -8.78 -9.59
C LYS A 46 10.35 -9.54 -8.60
N SER A 47 11.11 -8.82 -7.78
CA SER A 47 12.00 -9.42 -6.77
C SER A 47 11.25 -9.90 -5.53
N GLY A 48 10.00 -9.47 -5.34
CA GLY A 48 9.21 -9.74 -4.14
C GLY A 48 9.70 -9.03 -2.87
N GLN A 49 10.70 -8.14 -2.99
CA GLN A 49 11.23 -7.34 -1.87
C GLN A 49 10.35 -6.11 -1.60
N ALA A 50 10.29 -5.69 -0.33
CA ALA A 50 9.57 -4.48 0.06
C ALA A 50 10.35 -3.20 -0.28
N THR A 51 11.68 -3.31 -0.43
CA THR A 51 12.54 -2.19 -0.84
C THR A 51 12.27 -1.81 -2.30
N PRO A 52 12.08 -0.52 -2.62
CA PRO A 52 11.90 -0.07 -3.99
C PRO A 52 13.10 -0.44 -4.86
N THR A 53 12.84 -1.01 -6.03
CA THR A 53 13.85 -1.19 -7.08
C THR A 53 13.44 -0.48 -8.36
N SER A 54 14.41 0.05 -9.10
CA SER A 54 14.17 0.64 -10.43
C SER A 54 13.47 -0.39 -11.34
N GLY A 55 12.45 0.07 -12.06
CA GLY A 55 11.60 -0.77 -12.90
C GLY A 55 10.42 -1.43 -12.19
N ASP A 56 10.25 -1.27 -10.88
CA ASP A 56 9.02 -1.66 -10.19
C ASP A 56 7.84 -0.80 -10.66
N PHE A 57 6.67 -1.40 -10.85
CA PHE A 57 5.46 -0.61 -11.09
C PHE A 57 4.89 -0.11 -9.76
N THR A 58 4.42 1.12 -9.75
CA THR A 58 3.95 1.83 -8.57
C THR A 58 2.66 2.59 -8.86
N GLY A 59 1.85 2.75 -7.83
CA GLY A 59 0.64 3.56 -7.84
C GLY A 59 0.46 4.19 -6.47
N GLN A 60 -0.07 5.41 -6.42
CA GLN A 60 -0.26 6.11 -5.14
C GLN A 60 -1.56 6.91 -5.13
N SER A 61 -2.28 6.88 -4.01
CA SER A 61 -3.44 7.73 -3.82
C SER A 61 -3.03 9.17 -3.45
N ALA A 62 -3.97 10.11 -3.58
CA ALA A 62 -3.92 11.34 -2.80
C ALA A 62 -3.96 11.02 -1.29
N PRO A 63 -3.64 11.97 -0.40
CA PRO A 63 -3.91 11.82 1.03
C PRO A 63 -5.40 11.57 1.28
N LEU A 64 -5.70 10.56 2.10
CA LEU A 64 -7.05 10.13 2.45
C LEU A 64 -7.18 10.05 3.96
N LYS A 65 -8.41 10.18 4.48
CA LYS A 65 -8.69 9.89 5.88
C LYS A 65 -8.49 8.41 6.15
N SER A 66 -7.95 8.05 7.33
CA SER A 66 -7.77 6.65 7.72
C SER A 66 -9.08 5.86 7.85
N SER A 67 -10.22 6.54 8.00
CA SER A 67 -11.56 5.96 7.98
C SER A 67 -12.17 5.81 6.58
N SER A 68 -11.45 6.20 5.52
CA SER A 68 -11.98 6.14 4.15
C SER A 68 -12.22 4.69 3.72
N SER A 69 -13.40 4.43 3.19
CA SER A 69 -13.77 3.18 2.53
C SER A 69 -13.94 3.42 1.02
N ALA A 70 -13.85 2.37 0.21
CA ALA A 70 -13.95 2.43 -1.26
C ALA A 70 -12.82 3.23 -1.96
N VAL A 71 -11.57 3.02 -1.53
CA VAL A 71 -10.39 3.57 -2.22
C VAL A 71 -10.07 2.73 -3.45
N SER A 72 -10.07 3.36 -4.64
CA SER A 72 -9.56 2.76 -5.87
C SER A 72 -8.16 3.28 -6.15
N LEU A 73 -7.24 2.37 -6.52
CA LEU A 73 -5.85 2.69 -6.77
C LEU A 73 -5.40 2.05 -8.07
N MET A 74 -4.87 2.87 -8.98
CA MET A 74 -4.28 2.41 -10.23
C MET A 74 -2.75 2.39 -10.10
N ILE A 75 -2.13 1.36 -10.68
CA ILE A 75 -0.67 1.23 -10.77
C ILE A 75 -0.28 1.64 -12.18
N ASP A 76 0.19 2.87 -12.34
CA ASP A 76 0.38 3.55 -13.62
C ASP A 76 1.77 4.16 -13.81
N SER A 77 2.61 4.13 -12.77
CA SER A 77 3.96 4.71 -12.78
C SER A 77 5.04 3.63 -12.67
N VAL A 78 6.20 3.87 -13.28
CA VAL A 78 7.39 3.02 -13.13
C VAL A 78 8.37 3.73 -12.20
N GLN A 79 8.87 3.00 -11.21
CA GLN A 79 9.93 3.47 -10.33
C GLN A 79 11.19 3.74 -11.17
N PRO A 80 11.71 4.98 -11.18
CA PRO A 80 12.95 5.29 -11.89
C PRO A 80 14.15 4.53 -11.31
#